data_AF-X0ULP0-F1
#
_entry.id   AF-X0ULP0-F1
#
_cell.length_a   1.000
_cell.length_b   1.000
_cell.length_c   1.000
_cell.angle_alpha   90.00
_cell.angle_beta   90.00
_cell.angle_gamma   90.00
#
_symmetry.space_group_name_H-M   'P 1'
#
loop_
_entity.id
_entity.type
_entity.pdbx_description
1 polymer ?
#
loop_
_entity_poly.entity_id
_entity_poly.type
_entity_poly.pdbx_seq_one_letter_code
_entity_poly.pdbx_strand_id
1 'polypeptide(L)'
;KTVIDGSNTSGFQRTVLVAQEGYIETSFGRVGIDYLYLEEDAARIVEKGDKKDIYKLDRLGIPLVEIVTAPDVKTPEQAKEVALHIGGILRSCKVRRGIGTIRQDVNVSIRGENRVEIKGMQDMRIFVKVIENEILRQKRLSDKKNPTKMEVRNAQKDSSTKYMRVLPGSARMYPETDLPLLKISRQMINEAKKTLPKMKKDVEKELEKKGLNKEMISLLLKQNKIEEFKELLNIIPRPQIIAKTLLIFPKEIAKREKISLTKIGK
;
A
#
# COMPACT_ATOMS: atom_id res chain seq x y z
N LYS A 1 11.90 -13.15 -13.59
CA LYS A 1 10.81 -12.67 -14.46
C LYS A 1 11.41 -11.96 -15.66
N THR A 2 11.30 -12.49 -16.88
CA THR A 2 11.89 -11.85 -18.07
C THR A 2 11.20 -10.53 -18.40
N VAL A 3 12.00 -9.48 -18.66
CA VAL A 3 11.55 -8.11 -18.95
C VAL A 3 12.35 -7.57 -20.14
N ILE A 4 11.72 -7.45 -21.31
CA ILE A 4 12.36 -7.10 -22.58
C ILE A 4 11.81 -5.78 -23.12
N ASP A 5 11.69 -4.77 -22.25
CA ASP A 5 11.22 -3.43 -22.62
C ASP A 5 12.26 -2.32 -22.38
N GLY A 6 13.48 -2.69 -21.99
CA GLY A 6 14.58 -1.76 -21.69
C GLY A 6 14.57 -1.20 -20.26
N SER A 7 13.53 -1.47 -19.46
CA SER A 7 13.45 -0.96 -18.07
C SER A 7 14.33 -1.73 -17.08
N ASN A 8 14.72 -2.98 -17.39
CA ASN A 8 15.68 -3.77 -16.62
C ASN A 8 16.94 -4.01 -17.45
N THR A 9 18.10 -3.57 -16.95
CA THR A 9 19.38 -3.69 -17.66
C THR A 9 19.86 -5.13 -17.84
N SER A 10 19.43 -6.05 -16.96
CA SER A 10 19.71 -7.49 -17.03
C SER A 10 18.78 -8.25 -17.98
N GLY A 11 17.73 -7.61 -18.53
CA GLY A 11 16.69 -8.30 -19.30
C GLY A 11 15.72 -9.14 -18.44
N PHE A 12 15.85 -9.07 -17.11
CA PHE A 12 14.94 -9.72 -16.18
C PHE A 12 14.81 -8.93 -14.88
N GLN A 13 13.72 -9.20 -14.17
CA GLN A 13 13.41 -8.72 -12.83
C GLN A 13 13.46 -9.92 -11.87
N ARG A 14 14.23 -9.82 -10.79
CA ARG A 14 14.25 -10.79 -9.69
C ARG A 14 13.02 -10.62 -8.81
N THR A 15 12.41 -11.76 -8.49
CA THR A 15 11.24 -11.87 -7.61
C THR A 15 11.31 -13.19 -6.86
N VAL A 16 10.95 -13.19 -5.59
CA VAL A 16 10.95 -14.38 -4.74
C VAL A 16 9.70 -14.40 -3.87
N LEU A 17 9.04 -15.56 -3.81
CA LEU A 17 7.89 -15.77 -2.92
C LEU A 17 8.38 -15.85 -1.47
N VAL A 18 7.80 -15.03 -0.61
CA VAL A 18 8.17 -14.92 0.81
C VAL A 18 7.11 -15.53 1.72
N ALA A 19 5.84 -15.35 1.38
CA ALA A 19 4.72 -15.91 2.13
C ALA A 19 3.49 -16.13 1.24
N GLN A 20 2.61 -17.04 1.66
CA GLN A 20 1.34 -17.35 1.01
C GLN A 20 0.24 -17.61 2.03
N GLU A 21 -1.00 -17.74 1.58
CA GLU A 21 -2.16 -18.15 2.39
C GLU A 21 -2.46 -17.21 3.58
N GLY A 22 -2.30 -15.90 3.36
CA GLY A 22 -2.72 -14.87 4.30
C GLY A 22 -4.19 -14.47 4.11
N TYR A 23 -4.68 -13.57 4.95
CA TYR A 23 -5.96 -12.92 4.74
C TYR A 23 -6.03 -11.55 5.42
N ILE A 24 -6.98 -10.74 4.98
CA ILE A 24 -7.42 -9.52 5.65
C ILE A 24 -8.92 -9.60 5.91
N GLU A 25 -9.35 -9.02 7.02
CA GLU A 25 -10.76 -8.88 7.35
C GLU A 25 -11.27 -7.52 6.88
N THR A 26 -12.42 -7.54 6.21
CA THR A 26 -13.15 -6.34 5.77
C THR A 26 -14.58 -6.38 6.29
N SER A 27 -15.27 -5.23 6.22
CA SER A 27 -16.69 -5.14 6.56
C SER A 27 -17.61 -5.99 5.66
N PHE A 28 -17.10 -6.42 4.50
CA PHE A 28 -17.81 -7.24 3.52
C PHE A 28 -17.41 -8.73 3.57
N GLY A 29 -16.54 -9.10 4.51
CA GLY A 29 -16.03 -10.46 4.66
C GLY A 29 -14.52 -10.56 4.47
N ARG A 30 -14.01 -11.80 4.52
CA ARG A 30 -12.58 -12.08 4.40
C ARG A 30 -12.11 -11.99 2.95
N VAL A 31 -10.92 -11.44 2.74
CA VAL A 31 -10.21 -11.43 1.45
C VAL A 31 -8.86 -12.10 1.64
N GLY A 32 -8.61 -13.17 0.89
CA GLY A 32 -7.33 -13.88 0.91
C GLY A 32 -6.16 -13.02 0.38
N ILE A 33 -4.97 -13.27 0.91
CA ILE A 33 -3.69 -12.81 0.38
C ILE A 33 -2.97 -14.07 -0.11
N ASP A 34 -3.08 -14.35 -1.41
CA ASP A 34 -2.53 -15.57 -1.99
C ASP A 34 -1.02 -15.58 -1.90
N TYR A 35 -0.37 -14.45 -2.22
CA TYR A 35 1.07 -14.36 -2.33
C TYR A 35 1.62 -13.03 -1.84
N LEU A 36 2.79 -13.09 -1.21
CA LEU A 36 3.63 -11.96 -0.88
C LEU A 36 5.03 -12.22 -1.44
N TYR A 37 5.45 -11.38 -2.37
CA TYR A 37 6.75 -11.46 -3.03
C TYR A 37 7.68 -10.33 -2.58
N LEU A 38 8.98 -10.62 -2.58
CA LEU A 38 10.03 -9.61 -2.57
C LEU A 38 10.55 -9.48 -4.01
N GLU A 39 10.46 -8.27 -4.58
CA GLU A 39 10.89 -7.99 -5.95
C GLU A 39 11.90 -6.85 -6.00
N GLU A 40 12.65 -6.75 -7.11
CA GLU A 40 13.45 -5.56 -7.41
C GLU A 40 12.66 -4.57 -8.30
N ASP A 41 12.80 -3.26 -8.09
CA ASP A 41 12.16 -2.26 -8.95
C ASP A 41 12.95 -2.03 -10.26
N ALA A 42 12.23 -1.63 -11.30
CA ALA A 42 12.79 -1.34 -12.62
C ALA A 42 13.21 0.13 -12.77
N ALA A 43 13.99 0.43 -13.81
CA ALA A 43 14.26 1.81 -14.21
C ALA A 43 12.99 2.51 -14.69
N ARG A 44 12.96 3.84 -14.58
CA ARG A 44 11.82 4.65 -15.06
C ARG A 44 12.17 5.34 -16.37
N ILE A 45 11.22 5.37 -17.29
CA ILE A 45 11.31 6.20 -18.49
C ILE A 45 11.13 7.67 -18.08
N VAL A 46 12.05 8.54 -18.49
CA VAL A 46 11.96 10.00 -18.30
C VAL A 46 11.55 10.72 -19.57
N GLU A 47 11.91 10.18 -20.72
CA GLU A 47 11.57 10.72 -22.03
C GLU A 47 11.31 9.58 -23.00
N LYS A 48 10.20 9.67 -23.75
CA LYS A 48 9.90 8.79 -24.87
C LYS A 48 10.18 9.54 -26.16
N GLY A 49 11.00 8.96 -27.02
CA GLY A 49 11.34 9.53 -28.32
C GLY A 49 11.09 8.54 -29.45
N ASP A 50 11.03 9.04 -30.68
CA ASP A 50 10.70 8.22 -31.87
C ASP A 50 11.74 7.13 -32.16
N LYS A 51 13.02 7.36 -31.79
CA LYS A 51 14.14 6.43 -32.04
C LYS A 51 14.81 5.90 -30.77
N LYS A 52 14.63 6.57 -29.63
CA LYS A 52 15.25 6.21 -28.36
C LYS A 52 14.37 6.64 -27.20
N ASP A 53 14.33 5.81 -26.18
CA ASP A 53 13.77 6.13 -24.87
C ASP A 53 14.91 6.43 -23.89
N ILE A 54 14.73 7.45 -23.06
CA ILE A 54 15.70 7.80 -22.01
C ILE A 54 15.19 7.27 -20.68
N TYR A 55 16.04 6.51 -20.00
CA TYR A 55 15.75 5.90 -18.71
C TYR A 55 16.57 6.54 -17.60
N LYS A 56 15.96 6.68 -16.42
CA LYS A 56 16.65 7.03 -15.18
C LYS A 56 16.74 5.79 -14.29
N LEU A 57 17.96 5.49 -13.86
CA LEU A 57 18.29 4.29 -13.08
C LEU A 57 18.14 4.47 -11.56
N ASP A 58 17.60 5.59 -11.10
CA ASP A 58 17.54 5.97 -9.67
C ASP A 58 16.63 5.07 -8.81
N ARG A 59 15.94 4.12 -9.44
CA ARG A 59 15.08 3.13 -8.78
C ARG A 59 15.49 1.68 -9.04
N LEU A 60 16.41 1.45 -9.99
CA LEU A 60 16.77 0.10 -10.39
C LEU A 60 17.33 -0.66 -9.18
N GLY A 61 16.76 -1.83 -8.87
CA GLY A 61 17.21 -2.66 -7.75
C GLY A 61 16.62 -2.29 -6.39
N ILE A 62 15.77 -1.26 -6.27
CA ILE A 62 15.09 -0.94 -5.00
C ILE A 62 14.19 -2.11 -4.61
N PRO A 63 14.24 -2.63 -3.36
CA PRO A 63 13.38 -3.72 -2.93
C PRO A 63 11.92 -3.27 -2.84
N LEU A 64 11.03 -4.08 -3.39
CA LEU A 64 9.58 -3.93 -3.39
C LEU A 64 8.96 -5.13 -2.70
N VAL A 65 7.84 -4.89 -2.02
CA VAL A 65 6.96 -5.96 -1.57
C VAL A 65 5.74 -5.95 -2.48
N GLU A 66 5.54 -7.02 -3.24
CA GLU A 66 4.34 -7.24 -4.03
C GLU A 66 3.35 -8.11 -3.24
N ILE A 67 2.12 -7.60 -3.08
CA ILE A 67 1.07 -8.27 -2.31
C ILE A 67 -0.06 -8.58 -3.28
N VAL A 68 -0.37 -9.86 -3.44
CA VAL A 68 -1.41 -10.35 -4.35
C VAL A 68 -2.59 -10.86 -3.54
N THR A 69 -3.74 -10.22 -3.72
CA THR A 69 -5.02 -10.65 -3.14
C THR A 69 -5.61 -11.79 -3.94
N ALA A 70 -6.28 -12.72 -3.26
CA ALA A 70 -7.19 -13.67 -3.87
C ALA A 70 -8.35 -12.92 -4.59
N PRO A 71 -9.01 -13.53 -5.59
CA PRO A 71 -10.18 -12.97 -6.28
C PRO A 71 -11.48 -13.02 -5.43
N ASP A 72 -11.34 -12.75 -4.13
CA ASP A 72 -12.43 -12.77 -3.15
C ASP A 72 -13.22 -11.47 -3.10
N VAL A 73 -12.63 -10.37 -3.57
CA VAL A 73 -13.25 -9.04 -3.57
C VAL A 73 -14.49 -9.04 -4.49
N LYS A 74 -15.66 -8.71 -3.94
CA LYS A 74 -16.95 -8.75 -4.66
C LYS A 74 -17.54 -7.39 -4.98
N THR A 75 -17.17 -6.33 -4.26
CA THR A 75 -17.70 -4.98 -4.47
C THR A 75 -16.59 -3.93 -4.64
N PRO A 76 -16.86 -2.83 -5.36
CA PRO A 76 -15.94 -1.69 -5.45
C PRO A 76 -15.57 -1.12 -4.07
N GLU A 77 -16.51 -1.09 -3.13
CA GLU A 77 -16.31 -0.63 -1.76
C GLU A 77 -15.35 -1.54 -1.01
N GLN A 78 -15.54 -2.86 -1.13
CA GLN A 78 -14.63 -3.84 -0.54
C GLN A 78 -13.22 -3.70 -1.14
N ALA A 79 -13.10 -3.50 -2.45
CA ALA A 79 -11.81 -3.27 -3.11
C ALA A 79 -11.07 -2.05 -2.52
N LYS A 80 -11.81 -0.95 -2.29
CA LYS A 80 -11.27 0.26 -1.67
C LYS A 80 -10.88 0.02 -0.20
N GLU A 81 -11.71 -0.71 0.55
CA GLU A 81 -11.43 -1.06 1.94
C GLU A 81 -10.14 -1.90 2.04
N VAL A 82 -9.98 -2.91 1.19
CA VAL A 82 -8.76 -3.72 1.07
C VAL A 82 -7.53 -2.87 0.80
N ALA A 83 -7.58 -1.99 -0.21
CA ALA A 83 -6.47 -1.12 -0.56
C ALA A 83 -6.07 -0.19 0.60
N LEU A 84 -7.06 0.39 1.29
CA LEU A 84 -6.83 1.23 2.47
C LEU A 84 -6.26 0.45 3.66
N HIS A 85 -6.72 -0.78 3.87
CA HIS A 85 -6.25 -1.67 4.93
C HIS A 85 -4.78 -2.03 4.71
N ILE A 86 -4.42 -2.54 3.53
CA ILE A 86 -3.03 -2.85 3.16
C ILE A 86 -2.15 -1.59 3.30
N GLY A 87 -2.59 -0.46 2.78
CA GLY A 87 -1.88 0.81 2.95
C GLY A 87 -1.73 1.23 4.42
N GLY A 88 -2.70 0.89 5.27
CA GLY A 88 -2.64 1.08 6.73
C GLY A 88 -1.56 0.24 7.39
N ILE A 89 -1.50 -1.06 7.07
CA ILE A 89 -0.46 -1.99 7.54
C ILE A 89 0.92 -1.49 7.12
N LEU A 90 1.10 -1.20 5.84
CA LEU A 90 2.38 -0.71 5.30
C LEU A 90 2.83 0.58 5.99
N ARG A 91 1.91 1.50 6.33
CA ARG A 91 2.22 2.73 7.06
C ARG A 91 2.71 2.49 8.50
N SER A 92 2.30 1.40 9.13
CA SER A 92 2.82 0.96 10.44
C SER A 92 4.21 0.33 10.33
N CYS A 93 4.56 -0.22 9.15
CA CYS A 93 5.87 -0.79 8.89
C CYS A 93 6.93 0.28 8.50
N LYS A 94 8.19 -0.14 8.49
CA LYS A 94 9.34 0.68 8.05
C LYS A 94 9.46 0.63 6.52
N VAL A 95 8.55 1.28 5.81
CA VAL A 95 8.56 1.37 4.34
C VAL A 95 8.84 2.78 3.86
N ARG A 96 9.33 2.91 2.62
CA ARG A 96 9.51 4.22 1.96
C ARG A 96 8.16 4.93 1.83
N ARG A 97 8.12 6.21 2.20
CA ARG A 97 6.93 7.07 2.12
C ARG A 97 7.09 8.10 1.03
N GLY A 98 5.98 8.52 0.43
CA GLY A 98 5.95 9.56 -0.61
C GLY A 98 5.01 9.20 -1.75
N ILE A 99 4.87 10.14 -2.69
CA ILE A 99 4.09 9.92 -3.91
C ILE A 99 4.78 8.83 -4.74
N GLY A 100 4.00 7.84 -5.18
CA GLY A 100 4.48 6.75 -6.03
C GLY A 100 5.23 5.62 -5.30
N THR A 101 5.30 5.63 -3.97
CA THR A 101 5.93 4.51 -3.21
C THR A 101 5.02 3.30 -3.09
N ILE A 102 3.70 3.51 -3.09
CA ILE A 102 2.70 2.45 -3.21
C ILE A 102 2.10 2.55 -4.61
N ARG A 103 2.15 1.44 -5.34
CA ARG A 103 1.49 1.25 -6.63
C ARG A 103 0.48 0.13 -6.45
N GLN A 104 -0.65 0.28 -7.12
CA GLN A 104 -1.70 -0.72 -7.10
C GLN A 104 -2.43 -0.75 -8.43
N ASP A 105 -2.74 -1.97 -8.83
CA ASP A 105 -3.47 -2.31 -10.03
C ASP A 105 -4.70 -3.13 -9.61
N VAL A 106 -5.83 -2.95 -10.28
CA VAL A 106 -7.10 -3.61 -9.92
C VAL A 106 -7.54 -4.52 -11.06
N ASN A 107 -7.75 -5.79 -10.73
CA ASN A 107 -8.29 -6.78 -11.67
C ASN A 107 -9.81 -6.81 -11.54
N VAL A 108 -10.52 -6.57 -12.65
CA VAL A 108 -11.99 -6.51 -12.68
C VAL A 108 -12.54 -7.39 -13.79
N SER A 109 -13.55 -8.19 -13.45
CA SER A 109 -14.35 -8.98 -14.39
C SER A 109 -15.78 -9.06 -13.88
N ILE A 110 -16.75 -9.07 -14.78
CA ILE A 110 -18.12 -9.51 -14.47
C ILE A 110 -18.30 -11.00 -14.79
N ARG A 111 -19.37 -11.61 -14.27
CA ARG A 111 -19.66 -13.03 -14.49
C ARG A 111 -19.78 -13.34 -15.98
N GLY A 112 -19.00 -14.30 -16.47
CA GLY A 112 -19.01 -14.72 -17.87
C GLY A 112 -18.13 -13.87 -18.81
N GLU A 113 -17.45 -12.86 -18.31
CA GLU A 113 -16.59 -11.97 -19.10
C GLU A 113 -15.11 -12.12 -18.72
N ASN A 114 -14.23 -11.70 -19.63
CA ASN A 114 -12.80 -11.75 -19.40
C ASN A 114 -12.33 -10.67 -18.42
N ARG A 115 -11.23 -10.97 -17.72
CA ARG A 115 -10.56 -10.06 -16.80
C ARG A 115 -9.89 -8.89 -17.54
N VAL A 116 -10.08 -7.70 -16.99
CA VAL A 116 -9.36 -6.47 -17.33
C VAL A 116 -8.50 -6.05 -16.14
N GLU A 117 -7.26 -5.63 -16.41
CA GLU A 117 -6.36 -5.06 -15.41
C GLU A 117 -6.37 -3.53 -15.53
N ILE A 118 -6.78 -2.83 -14.48
CA ILE A 118 -6.78 -1.36 -14.40
C ILE A 118 -5.53 -0.89 -13.66
N LYS A 119 -4.61 -0.26 -14.38
CA LYS A 119 -3.41 0.37 -13.81
C LYS A 119 -3.67 1.81 -13.38
N GLY A 120 -2.83 2.28 -12.47
CA GLY A 120 -2.82 3.69 -12.05
C GLY A 120 -3.91 4.05 -11.04
N MET A 121 -4.37 3.07 -10.26
CA MET A 121 -5.45 3.23 -9.28
C MET A 121 -4.98 3.93 -7.99
N GLN A 122 -4.31 5.08 -8.08
CA GLN A 122 -3.71 5.76 -6.91
C GLN A 122 -4.66 6.71 -6.18
N ASP A 123 -5.66 7.28 -6.87
CA ASP A 123 -6.58 8.25 -6.26
C ASP A 123 -7.79 7.55 -5.61
N MET A 124 -7.80 7.52 -4.27
CA MET A 124 -8.83 6.86 -3.48
C MET A 124 -10.22 7.52 -3.59
N ARG A 125 -10.30 8.75 -4.10
CA ARG A 125 -11.57 9.49 -4.27
C ARG A 125 -12.38 8.91 -5.44
N ILE A 126 -11.70 8.61 -6.54
CA ILE A 126 -12.34 8.07 -7.75
C ILE A 126 -12.29 6.54 -7.82
N PHE A 127 -11.55 5.88 -6.92
CA PHE A 127 -11.30 4.44 -6.95
C PHE A 127 -12.57 3.58 -7.14
N VAL A 128 -13.60 3.80 -6.32
CA VAL A 128 -14.90 3.11 -6.43
C VAL A 128 -15.53 3.39 -7.79
N LYS A 129 -15.54 4.66 -8.20
CA LYS A 129 -16.19 5.08 -9.44
C LYS A 129 -15.54 4.50 -10.70
N VAL A 130 -14.22 4.38 -10.71
CA VAL A 130 -13.46 3.75 -11.80
C VAL A 130 -13.87 2.28 -11.96
N ILE A 131 -13.96 1.54 -10.85
CA ILE A 131 -14.37 0.12 -10.88
C ILE A 131 -15.83 0.00 -11.34
N GLU A 132 -16.74 0.81 -10.80
CA GLU A 132 -18.15 0.85 -11.25
C GLU A 132 -18.28 1.11 -12.75
N ASN A 133 -17.56 2.12 -13.25
CA ASN A 133 -17.59 2.48 -14.67
C ASN A 133 -17.03 1.36 -15.55
N GLU A 134 -15.99 0.65 -15.09
CA GLU A 134 -15.47 -0.51 -15.81
C GLU A 134 -16.47 -1.68 -15.81
N ILE A 135 -17.12 -1.96 -14.68
CA ILE A 135 -18.20 -2.96 -14.60
C ILE A 135 -19.33 -2.62 -15.58
N LEU A 136 -19.78 -1.36 -15.61
CA LEU A 136 -20.81 -0.91 -16.55
C LEU A 136 -20.35 -1.02 -18.01
N ARG A 137 -19.07 -0.76 -18.30
CA ARG A 137 -18.49 -0.93 -19.63
C ARG A 137 -18.53 -2.39 -20.07
N GLN A 138 -18.08 -3.32 -19.22
CA GLN A 138 -18.12 -4.76 -19.50
C GLN A 138 -19.56 -5.24 -19.67
N LYS A 139 -20.50 -4.75 -18.85
CA LYS A 139 -21.92 -5.09 -18.99
C LYS A 139 -22.49 -4.65 -20.34
N ARG A 140 -22.24 -3.41 -20.76
CA ARG A 140 -22.68 -2.90 -22.08
C ARG A 140 -22.10 -3.67 -23.26
N LEU A 141 -20.89 -4.21 -23.10
CA LEU A 141 -20.25 -5.06 -24.10
C LEU A 141 -20.93 -6.44 -24.17
N SER A 142 -21.16 -7.03 -23.00
CA SER A 142 -21.88 -8.31 -22.85
C SER A 142 -23.31 -8.24 -23.39
N ASP A 143 -24.05 -7.16 -23.09
CA ASP A 143 -25.40 -6.90 -23.61
C ASP A 143 -25.44 -6.83 -25.14
N LYS A 144 -24.34 -6.37 -25.76
CA LYS A 144 -24.17 -6.31 -27.23
C LYS A 144 -23.60 -7.60 -27.83
N LYS A 145 -23.48 -8.67 -27.05
CA LYS A 145 -22.82 -9.93 -27.44
C LYS A 145 -21.40 -9.73 -27.96
N ASN A 146 -20.70 -8.70 -27.46
CA ASN A 146 -19.31 -8.43 -27.79
C ASN A 146 -18.46 -8.70 -26.55
N PRO A 147 -17.75 -9.83 -26.46
CA PRO A 147 -17.04 -10.20 -25.25
C PRO A 147 -15.92 -9.20 -24.92
N THR A 148 -15.76 -8.93 -23.63
CA THR A 148 -14.66 -8.15 -23.10
C THR A 148 -13.34 -8.80 -23.49
N LYS A 149 -12.39 -8.00 -24.00
CA LYS A 149 -11.04 -8.51 -24.33
C LYS A 149 -10.16 -8.51 -23.07
N MET A 150 -9.24 -9.46 -22.97
CA MET A 150 -8.20 -9.44 -21.95
C MET A 150 -7.19 -8.32 -22.24
N GLU A 151 -7.30 -7.24 -21.51
CA GLU A 151 -6.52 -6.03 -21.75
C GLU A 151 -6.14 -5.31 -20.46
N VAL A 152 -5.11 -4.47 -20.59
CA VAL A 152 -4.69 -3.52 -19.57
C VAL A 152 -5.26 -2.15 -19.94
N ARG A 153 -5.90 -1.51 -18.97
CA ARG A 153 -6.46 -0.16 -19.09
C ARG A 153 -5.85 0.77 -18.04
N ASN A 154 -5.84 2.07 -18.31
CA ASN A 154 -5.44 3.11 -17.35
C ASN A 154 -6.66 3.81 -16.78
N ALA A 155 -6.69 3.96 -15.45
CA ALA A 155 -7.62 4.85 -14.77
C ALA A 155 -7.37 6.31 -15.19
N GLN A 156 -8.45 7.03 -15.50
CA GLN A 156 -8.43 8.45 -15.86
C GLN A 156 -8.98 9.31 -14.73
N LYS A 157 -8.65 10.61 -14.73
CA LYS A 157 -9.10 11.57 -13.70
C LYS A 157 -10.61 11.76 -13.67
N ASP A 158 -11.28 11.58 -14.80
CA ASP A 158 -12.75 11.63 -14.96
C ASP A 158 -13.43 10.32 -14.52
N SER A 159 -12.70 9.41 -13.88
CA SER A 159 -13.15 8.07 -13.48
C SER A 159 -13.43 7.11 -14.64
N SER A 160 -13.05 7.44 -15.87
CA SER A 160 -13.11 6.51 -17.00
C SER A 160 -11.87 5.61 -17.06
N THR A 161 -11.90 4.58 -17.92
CA THR A 161 -10.75 3.72 -18.21
C THR A 161 -10.36 3.84 -19.69
N LYS A 162 -9.07 3.92 -19.99
CA LYS A 162 -8.54 3.97 -21.37
C LYS A 162 -7.70 2.75 -21.68
N TYR A 163 -7.91 2.12 -22.85
CA TYR A 163 -7.07 1.02 -23.33
C TYR A 163 -5.59 1.42 -23.35
N MET A 164 -4.71 0.52 -22.90
CA MET A 164 -3.26 0.67 -22.98
C MET A 164 -2.65 -0.38 -23.89
N ARG A 165 -2.84 -1.67 -23.56
CA ARG A 165 -2.23 -2.80 -24.26
C ARG A 165 -2.98 -4.09 -23.95
N VAL A 166 -2.73 -5.14 -24.72
CA VAL A 166 -3.20 -6.50 -24.40
C VAL A 166 -2.58 -7.01 -23.10
N LEU A 167 -3.30 -7.87 -22.38
CA LEU A 167 -2.78 -8.49 -21.16
C LEU A 167 -1.62 -9.44 -21.52
N PRO A 168 -0.42 -9.30 -20.92
CA PRO A 168 0.70 -10.17 -21.23
C PRO A 168 0.44 -11.61 -20.76
N GLY A 169 1.01 -12.59 -21.47
CA GLY A 169 0.91 -14.00 -21.13
C GLY A 169 1.59 -14.37 -19.80
N SER A 170 1.26 -15.55 -19.29
CA SER A 170 1.70 -16.09 -18.00
C SER A 170 3.16 -16.58 -17.98
N ALA A 171 3.69 -17.04 -19.12
CA ALA A 171 5.01 -17.63 -19.21
C ALA A 171 6.12 -16.56 -19.30
N ARG A 172 6.55 -16.04 -18.13
CA ARG A 172 7.70 -15.10 -18.02
C ARG A 172 8.63 -15.42 -16.86
N MET A 173 8.43 -16.56 -16.19
CA MET A 173 9.19 -16.95 -15.01
C MET A 173 10.24 -18.00 -15.39
N TYR A 174 11.46 -17.77 -14.92
CA TYR A 174 12.58 -18.69 -15.03
C TYR A 174 13.23 -18.77 -13.63
N PRO A 175 13.67 -19.95 -13.16
CA PRO A 175 14.36 -20.08 -11.88
C PRO A 175 15.61 -19.21 -11.82
N GLU A 176 15.81 -18.49 -10.73
CA GLU A 176 17.06 -17.75 -10.51
C GLU A 176 18.20 -18.75 -10.26
N THR A 177 19.27 -18.66 -11.05
CA THR A 177 20.43 -19.57 -10.98
C THR A 177 21.67 -18.92 -10.37
N ASP A 178 21.73 -17.58 -10.34
CA ASP A 178 22.90 -16.85 -9.85
C ASP A 178 22.93 -16.72 -8.33
N LEU A 179 21.78 -16.94 -7.67
CA LEU A 179 21.62 -16.76 -6.23
C LEU A 179 21.20 -18.06 -5.54
N PRO A 180 21.68 -18.31 -4.31
CA PRO A 180 21.21 -19.44 -3.51
C PRO A 180 19.75 -19.22 -3.09
N LEU A 181 19.08 -20.33 -2.76
CA LEU A 181 17.72 -20.29 -2.24
C LEU A 181 17.64 -19.47 -0.94
N LEU A 182 16.68 -18.56 -0.89
CA LEU A 182 16.38 -17.77 0.31
C LEU A 182 15.80 -18.68 1.40
N LYS A 183 16.52 -18.83 2.52
CA LYS A 183 16.08 -19.61 3.68
C LYS A 183 15.54 -18.68 4.76
N ILE A 184 14.23 -18.67 4.96
CA ILE A 184 13.58 -17.93 6.05
C ILE A 184 13.46 -18.88 7.25
N SER A 185 14.34 -18.72 8.23
CA SER A 185 14.34 -19.59 9.41
C SER A 185 13.18 -19.28 10.36
N ARG A 186 12.75 -20.29 11.13
CA ARG A 186 11.72 -20.09 12.15
C ARG A 186 12.15 -19.09 13.22
N GLN A 187 13.46 -19.04 13.52
CA GLN A 187 14.04 -18.06 14.43
C GLN A 187 13.82 -16.63 13.92
N MET A 188 14.13 -16.35 12.65
CA MET A 188 13.91 -15.04 12.02
C MET A 188 12.43 -14.63 12.12
N ILE A 189 11.50 -15.56 11.87
CA ILE A 189 10.07 -15.31 12.02
C ILE A 189 9.70 -14.97 13.47
N ASN A 190 10.23 -15.72 14.45
CA ASN A 190 9.95 -15.50 15.86
C ASN A 190 10.49 -14.14 16.36
N GLU A 191 11.66 -13.72 15.88
CA GLU A 191 12.24 -12.40 16.18
C GLU A 191 11.42 -11.27 15.53
N ALA A 192 10.99 -11.44 14.28
CA ALA A 192 10.13 -10.49 13.60
C ALA A 192 8.78 -10.31 14.32
N LYS A 193 8.19 -11.40 14.86
CA LYS A 193 6.94 -11.34 15.64
C LYS A 193 7.07 -10.48 16.91
N LYS A 194 8.23 -10.46 17.57
CA LYS A 194 8.47 -9.65 18.77
C LYS A 194 8.51 -8.15 18.46
N THR A 195 8.93 -7.80 17.25
CA THR A 195 9.12 -6.40 16.80
C THR A 195 8.00 -5.91 15.90
N LEU A 196 6.93 -6.70 15.75
CA LEU A 196 5.82 -6.37 14.86
C LEU A 196 5.16 -5.06 15.30
N PRO A 197 5.07 -4.04 14.43
CA PRO A 197 4.48 -2.77 14.79
C PRO A 197 2.96 -2.93 14.99
N LYS A 198 2.42 -2.31 16.04
CA LYS A 198 0.98 -2.22 16.23
C LYS A 198 0.34 -1.38 15.12
N MET A 199 -0.85 -1.76 14.67
CA MET A 199 -1.62 -0.94 13.76
C MET A 199 -2.09 0.34 14.47
N LYS A 200 -2.21 1.44 13.73
CA LYS A 200 -2.71 2.71 14.30
C LYS A 200 -4.04 2.53 15.01
N LYS A 201 -4.97 1.80 14.42
CA LYS A 201 -6.30 1.52 14.98
C LYS A 201 -6.23 0.79 16.33
N ASP A 202 -5.27 -0.12 16.51
CA ASP A 202 -5.09 -0.84 17.77
C ASP A 202 -4.51 0.06 18.84
N VAL A 203 -3.56 0.92 18.45
CA VAL A 203 -3.00 1.95 19.34
C VAL A 203 -4.08 2.96 19.74
N GLU A 204 -4.94 3.38 18.82
CA GLU A 204 -6.09 4.26 19.10
C GLU A 204 -7.01 3.62 20.14
N LYS A 205 -7.46 2.38 19.91
CA LYS A 205 -8.30 1.65 20.86
C LYS A 205 -7.64 1.48 22.24
N GLU A 206 -6.33 1.23 22.28
CA GLU A 206 -5.59 1.09 23.54
C GLU A 206 -5.59 2.42 24.33
N LEU A 207 -5.38 3.54 23.63
CA LEU A 207 -5.37 4.88 24.23
C LEU A 207 -6.77 5.35 24.63
N GLU A 208 -7.80 5.03 23.86
CA GLU A 208 -9.21 5.28 24.22
C GLU A 208 -9.58 4.55 25.51
N LYS A 209 -9.19 3.28 25.66
CA LYS A 209 -9.38 2.51 26.90
C LYS A 209 -8.65 3.13 28.10
N LYS A 210 -7.58 3.86 27.87
CA LYS A 210 -6.84 4.63 28.89
C LYS A 210 -7.50 5.99 29.21
N GLY A 211 -8.68 6.27 28.65
CA GLY A 211 -9.47 7.46 28.96
C GLY A 211 -9.07 8.71 28.19
N LEU A 212 -8.32 8.59 27.09
CA LEU A 212 -8.02 9.70 26.18
C LEU A 212 -9.15 9.92 25.17
N ASN A 213 -9.37 11.18 24.80
CA ASN A 213 -10.31 11.51 23.74
C ASN A 213 -9.67 11.35 22.34
N LYS A 214 -10.51 11.21 21.31
CA LYS A 214 -10.07 10.99 19.91
C LYS A 214 -9.16 12.09 19.39
N GLU A 215 -9.40 13.34 19.76
CA GLU A 215 -8.60 14.48 19.32
C GLU A 215 -7.15 14.42 19.84
N MET A 216 -6.97 14.14 21.13
CA MET A 216 -5.65 13.97 21.76
C MET A 216 -4.89 12.81 21.13
N ILE A 217 -5.56 11.67 20.92
CA ILE A 217 -4.96 10.47 20.31
C ILE A 217 -4.49 10.79 18.89
N SER A 218 -5.32 11.46 18.09
CA SER A 218 -4.98 11.90 16.75
C SER A 218 -3.77 12.84 16.75
N LEU A 219 -3.68 13.76 17.72
CA LEU A 219 -2.53 14.65 17.88
C LEU A 219 -1.24 13.90 18.25
N LEU A 220 -1.31 12.94 19.20
CA LEU A 220 -0.18 12.11 19.60
C LEU A 220 0.38 11.32 18.41
N LEU A 221 -0.51 10.70 17.62
CA LEU A 221 -0.16 9.99 16.39
C LEU A 221 0.47 10.92 15.36
N LYS A 222 -0.11 12.11 15.14
CA LYS A 222 0.37 13.07 14.13
C LYS A 222 1.75 13.64 14.48
N GLN A 223 2.02 13.86 15.76
CA GLN A 223 3.30 14.39 16.25
C GLN A 223 4.32 13.30 16.59
N ASN A 224 3.99 12.02 16.38
CA ASN A 224 4.87 10.88 16.67
C ASN A 224 5.33 10.80 18.15
N LYS A 225 4.49 11.22 19.10
CA LYS A 225 4.80 11.28 20.55
C LYS A 225 4.29 10.07 21.36
N ILE A 226 3.97 8.97 20.68
CA ILE A 226 3.34 7.81 21.34
C ILE A 226 4.31 7.09 22.26
N GLU A 227 5.58 6.98 21.87
CA GLU A 227 6.57 6.29 22.69
C GLU A 227 6.85 7.07 23.97
N GLU A 228 7.13 8.38 23.86
CA GLU A 228 7.23 9.30 25.00
C GLU A 228 6.00 9.24 25.91
N PHE A 229 4.80 9.20 25.33
CA PHE A 229 3.56 9.09 26.10
C PHE A 229 3.50 7.78 26.90
N LYS A 230 3.88 6.65 26.30
CA LYS A 230 3.87 5.34 26.97
C LYS A 230 4.93 5.26 28.07
N GLU A 231 6.12 5.78 27.82
CA GLU A 231 7.20 5.84 28.82
C GLU A 231 6.75 6.64 30.04
N LEU A 232 6.19 7.85 29.83
CA LEU A 232 5.67 8.68 30.93
C LEU A 232 4.50 8.01 31.65
N LEU A 233 3.66 7.26 30.96
CA LEU A 233 2.54 6.56 31.56
C LEU A 233 2.98 5.44 32.51
N ASN A 234 4.14 4.81 32.24
CA ASN A 234 4.73 3.81 33.13
C ASN A 234 5.25 4.43 34.44
N ILE A 235 5.57 5.73 34.43
CA ILE A 235 6.04 6.47 35.61
C ILE A 235 4.85 7.07 36.38
N ILE A 236 3.90 7.67 35.65
CA ILE A 236 2.75 8.38 36.23
C ILE A 236 1.45 7.86 35.57
N PRO A 237 0.53 7.22 36.30
CA PRO A 237 -0.72 6.69 35.73
C PRO A 237 -1.79 7.79 35.55
N ARG A 238 -1.41 8.95 34.97
CA ARG A 238 -2.30 10.09 34.70
C ARG A 238 -2.31 10.43 33.20
N PRO A 239 -3.01 9.65 32.37
CA PRO A 239 -2.95 9.75 30.91
C PRO A 239 -3.38 11.13 30.38
N GLN A 240 -4.41 11.73 30.96
CA GLN A 240 -4.90 13.06 30.58
C GLN A 240 -3.86 14.16 30.81
N ILE A 241 -3.14 14.11 31.94
CA ILE A 241 -2.11 15.10 32.25
C ILE A 241 -0.93 14.93 31.31
N ILE A 242 -0.45 13.70 31.12
CA ILE A 242 0.67 13.41 30.22
C ILE A 242 0.36 13.90 28.79
N ALA A 243 -0.83 13.60 28.27
CA ALA A 243 -1.22 14.07 26.94
C ALA A 243 -1.27 15.60 26.85
N LYS A 244 -1.78 16.30 27.87
CA LYS A 244 -1.75 17.77 27.93
C LYS A 244 -0.31 18.31 27.98
N THR A 245 0.55 17.69 28.78
CA THR A 245 1.97 18.06 28.90
C THR A 245 2.73 17.90 27.59
N LEU A 246 2.46 16.83 26.82
CA LEU A 246 3.14 16.61 25.56
C LEU A 246 2.60 17.49 24.42
N LEU A 247 1.31 17.86 24.45
CA LEU A 247 0.62 18.45 23.30
C LEU A 247 0.20 19.90 23.47
N ILE A 248 -0.32 20.27 24.64
CA ILE A 248 -1.00 21.55 24.91
C ILE A 248 -0.06 22.51 25.63
N PHE A 249 0.54 22.08 26.74
CA PHE A 249 1.41 22.96 27.55
C PHE A 249 2.58 23.56 26.76
N PRO A 250 3.27 22.84 25.85
CA PRO A 250 4.35 23.45 25.07
C PRO A 250 3.85 24.61 24.19
N LYS A 251 2.61 24.53 23.68
CA LYS A 251 2.00 25.60 22.88
C LYS A 251 1.56 26.78 23.75
N GLU A 252 1.01 26.51 24.93
CA GLU A 252 0.61 27.55 25.87
C GLU A 252 1.81 28.33 26.40
N ILE A 253 2.89 27.64 26.75
CA ILE A 253 4.15 28.26 27.19
C ILE A 253 4.76 29.08 26.04
N ALA A 254 4.77 28.57 24.80
CA ALA A 254 5.25 29.31 23.63
C ALA A 254 4.52 30.64 23.46
N LYS A 255 3.19 30.59 23.58
CA LYS A 255 2.33 31.76 23.44
C LYS A 255 2.54 32.76 24.57
N ARG A 256 2.64 32.28 25.82
CA ARG A 256 2.82 33.12 27.01
C ARG A 256 4.18 33.81 27.03
N GLU A 257 5.24 33.06 26.77
CA GLU A 257 6.63 33.54 26.82
C GLU A 257 7.06 34.22 25.51
N LYS A 258 6.19 34.26 24.48
CA LYS A 258 6.49 34.78 23.13
C LYS A 258 7.75 34.17 22.50
N ILE A 259 8.02 32.90 22.80
CA ILE A 259 9.14 32.13 22.25
C ILE A 259 8.67 31.10 21.23
N SER A 260 9.54 30.73 20.30
CA SER A 260 9.22 29.71 19.30
C SER A 260 9.06 28.33 19.98
N LEU A 261 8.11 27.52 19.48
CA LEU A 261 7.89 26.14 19.93
C LEU A 261 9.17 25.28 19.93
N THR A 262 10.09 25.57 19.02
CA THR A 262 11.40 24.91 18.92
C THR A 262 12.32 25.16 20.12
N LYS A 263 12.12 26.26 20.87
CA LYS A 263 12.90 26.57 22.08
C LYS A 263 12.36 25.87 23.34
N ILE A 264 11.15 25.31 23.29
CA ILE A 264 10.49 24.66 24.44
C ILE A 264 10.71 23.15 24.44
N GLY A 265 11.09 22.57 23.30
CA GLY A 265 11.31 21.13 23.12
C GLY A 265 12.76 20.67 23.24
N LYS A 266 13.64 21.44 23.90
CA LYS A 266 14.97 21.01 24.31
C LYS A 266 15.02 20.89 25.82
#